data_AF-A0A433EQY9-F1
#
_entry.id   AF-A0A433EQY9-F1
#
_cell.length_a   1.000
_cell.length_b   1.000
_cell.length_c   1.000
_cell.angle_alpha   90.00
_cell.angle_beta   90.00
_cell.angle_gamma   90.00
#
_symmetry.space_group_name_H-M   'P 1'
#
loop_
_entity.id
_entity.type
_entity.pdbx_description
1 polymer ?
#
loop_
_entity_poly.entity_id
_entity_poly.type
_entity_poly.pdbx_seq_one_letter_code
_entity_poly.pdbx_strand_id
1 'polypeptide(L)'
;MAKKVLLAQCFLLKHNIYILDEPTTGLDAMTRKIVIDLLVSLHKNGKTIIIVTHILNEFADYIDHFIILDHNQIVVEKEKNNEIVWDIQAEYEKYYAFDKSNIYQKIKEMSEE
;
A
#
# COMPACT_ATOMS: atom_id res chain seq x y z
N MET A 1 -4.95 0.76 -21.46
CA MET A 1 -3.76 0.72 -22.34
C MET A 1 -2.65 1.66 -21.84
N ALA A 2 -2.91 2.96 -21.63
CA ALA A 2 -1.88 3.95 -21.29
C ALA A 2 -1.01 3.64 -20.04
N LYS A 3 -1.62 3.27 -18.89
CA LYS A 3 -0.85 2.94 -17.65
C LYS A 3 0.15 1.78 -17.84
N LYS A 4 -0.22 0.74 -18.63
CA LYS A 4 0.66 -0.41 -18.88
C LYS A 4 1.91 -0.02 -19.67
N VAL A 5 1.75 0.90 -20.64
CA VAL A 5 2.88 1.41 -21.43
C VAL A 5 3.83 2.25 -20.56
N LEU A 6 3.30 3.08 -19.68
CA LEU A 6 4.10 3.86 -18.73
C LEU A 6 4.90 2.97 -17.78
N LEU A 7 4.26 1.95 -17.18
CA LEU A 7 4.96 0.98 -16.34
C LEU A 7 6.08 0.27 -17.10
N ALA A 8 5.80 -0.20 -18.32
CA ALA A 8 6.81 -0.83 -19.16
C ALA A 8 8.00 0.11 -19.45
N GLN A 9 7.74 1.38 -19.75
CA GLN A 9 8.80 2.38 -19.95
C GLN A 9 9.63 2.61 -18.69
N CYS A 10 8.99 2.73 -17.52
CA CYS A 10 9.69 2.89 -16.24
C CYS A 10 10.64 1.72 -15.97
N PHE A 11 10.22 0.48 -16.27
CA PHE A 11 11.01 -0.72 -16.02
C PHE A 11 12.16 -0.92 -17.00
N LEU A 12 12.04 -0.45 -18.24
CA LEU A 12 13.12 -0.50 -19.24
C LEU A 12 14.34 0.33 -18.82
N LEU A 13 14.10 1.41 -18.07
CA LEU A 13 15.12 2.37 -17.65
C LEU A 13 15.96 1.89 -16.44
N LYS A 14 15.69 0.69 -15.90
CA LYS A 14 16.49 0.01 -14.85
C LYS A 14 16.83 0.88 -13.63
N HIS A 15 15.91 1.76 -13.22
CA HIS A 15 16.07 2.61 -12.04
C HIS A 15 16.43 1.81 -10.78
N ASN A 16 17.07 2.47 -9.81
CA ASN A 16 17.35 1.89 -8.50
C ASN A 16 16.15 2.01 -7.55
N ILE A 17 15.30 3.02 -7.77
CA ILE A 17 14.13 3.32 -6.95
C ILE A 17 12.93 3.51 -7.87
N TYR A 18 11.80 2.88 -7.53
CA TYR A 18 10.50 3.06 -8.20
C TYR A 18 9.51 3.60 -7.18
N ILE A 19 8.80 4.68 -7.54
CA ILE A 19 7.71 5.25 -6.73
C ILE A 19 6.45 5.16 -7.59
N LEU A 20 5.46 4.41 -7.10
CA LEU A 20 4.29 4.03 -7.89
C LEU A 20 3.01 4.37 -7.13
N ASP A 21 2.25 5.33 -7.66
CA ASP A 21 0.94 5.69 -7.14
C ASP A 21 -0.14 4.85 -7.80
N GLU A 22 -0.75 3.94 -7.02
CA GLU A 22 -1.89 3.13 -7.43
C GLU A 22 -1.66 2.44 -8.81
N PRO A 23 -0.57 1.64 -8.94
CA PRO A 23 -0.12 1.12 -10.24
C PRO A 23 -1.06 0.07 -10.83
N THR A 24 -1.92 -0.54 -10.01
CA THR A 24 -2.78 -1.66 -10.40
C THR A 24 -4.27 -1.29 -10.48
N THR A 25 -4.63 -0.03 -10.21
CA THR A 25 -6.02 0.44 -10.28
C THR A 25 -6.58 0.33 -11.70
N GLY A 26 -7.81 -0.19 -11.80
CA GLY A 26 -8.50 -0.38 -13.07
C GLY A 26 -7.95 -1.55 -13.90
N LEU A 27 -7.04 -2.36 -13.34
CA LEU A 27 -6.62 -3.62 -13.94
C LEU A 27 -7.53 -4.76 -13.48
N ASP A 28 -7.79 -5.71 -14.38
CA ASP A 28 -8.37 -7.00 -14.04
C ASP A 28 -7.40 -7.85 -13.19
N ALA A 29 -7.92 -8.88 -12.53
CA ALA A 29 -7.15 -9.70 -11.59
C ALA A 29 -5.92 -10.37 -12.23
N MET A 30 -6.04 -10.86 -13.47
CA MET A 30 -4.93 -11.52 -14.17
C MET A 30 -3.83 -10.50 -14.48
N THR A 31 -4.19 -9.37 -15.08
CA THR A 31 -3.20 -8.32 -15.37
C THR A 31 -2.56 -7.80 -14.08
N ARG A 32 -3.35 -7.54 -13.03
CA ARG A 32 -2.84 -7.04 -11.76
C ARG A 32 -1.79 -7.99 -11.19
N LYS A 33 -2.06 -9.30 -11.18
CA LYS A 33 -1.09 -10.31 -10.76
C LYS A 33 0.23 -10.23 -11.54
N ILE A 34 0.18 -10.07 -12.86
CA ILE A 34 1.40 -9.91 -13.69
C ILE A 34 2.22 -8.70 -13.26
N VAL A 35 1.55 -7.56 -12.98
CA VAL A 35 2.23 -6.34 -12.50
C VAL A 35 2.87 -6.57 -11.13
N ILE A 36 2.16 -7.21 -10.21
CA ILE A 36 2.68 -7.53 -8.87
C ILE A 36 3.89 -8.45 -8.95
N ASP A 37 3.78 -9.56 -9.71
CA ASP A 37 4.86 -10.53 -9.87
C ASP A 37 6.13 -9.86 -10.46
N LEU A 38 5.96 -8.89 -11.36
CA LEU A 38 7.06 -8.07 -11.90
C LEU A 38 7.69 -7.16 -10.84
N LEU A 39 6.88 -6.45 -10.04
CA LEU A 39 7.38 -5.60 -8.95
C LEU A 39 8.15 -6.43 -7.92
N VAL A 40 7.63 -7.59 -7.54
CA VAL A 40 8.31 -8.54 -6.63
C VAL A 40 9.63 -9.00 -7.24
N SER A 41 9.67 -9.30 -8.53
CA SER A 41 10.92 -9.65 -9.21
C SER A 41 11.94 -8.52 -9.18
N LEU A 42 11.53 -7.28 -9.43
CA LEU A 42 12.41 -6.11 -9.35
C LEU A 42 12.96 -5.92 -7.93
N HIS A 43 12.10 -6.02 -6.92
CA HIS A 43 12.51 -5.94 -5.53
C HIS A 43 13.55 -7.02 -5.17
N LYS A 44 13.31 -8.28 -5.55
CA LYS A 44 14.27 -9.40 -5.37
C LYS A 44 15.61 -9.17 -6.09
N ASN A 45 15.63 -8.37 -7.14
CA ASN A 45 16.85 -7.94 -7.83
C ASN A 45 17.52 -6.70 -7.19
N GLY A 46 17.18 -6.38 -5.94
CA GLY A 46 17.79 -5.30 -5.17
C GLY A 46 17.26 -3.90 -5.50
N LYS A 47 16.08 -3.80 -6.11
CA LYS A 47 15.45 -2.50 -6.40
C LYS A 47 14.57 -2.06 -5.24
N THR A 48 14.63 -0.77 -4.90
CA THR A 48 13.72 -0.18 -3.93
C THR A 48 12.40 0.17 -4.61
N ILE A 49 11.29 -0.20 -3.98
CA ILE A 49 9.95 0.03 -4.52
C ILE A 49 9.09 0.66 -3.42
N ILE A 50 8.51 1.81 -3.70
CA ILE A 50 7.53 2.49 -2.86
C ILE A 50 6.21 2.47 -3.63
N ILE A 51 5.16 1.90 -3.01
CA ILE A 51 3.84 1.78 -3.61
C ILE A 51 2.83 2.45 -2.68
N VAL A 52 1.99 3.29 -3.26
CA VAL A 52 0.74 3.73 -2.63
C VAL A 52 -0.37 2.83 -3.16
N THR A 53 -1.05 2.11 -2.27
CA THR A 53 -2.18 1.26 -2.67
C THR A 53 -3.14 0.98 -1.52
N HIS A 54 -4.40 0.76 -1.87
CA HIS A 54 -5.45 0.24 -0.97
C HIS A 54 -5.61 -1.30 -1.07
N ILE A 55 -4.87 -1.98 -1.94
CA ILE A 55 -5.03 -3.44 -2.16
C ILE A 55 -3.97 -4.21 -1.37
N LEU A 56 -4.05 -4.16 -0.04
CA LEU A 56 -3.00 -4.68 0.85
C LEU A 56 -2.85 -6.20 0.79
N ASN A 57 -3.97 -6.93 0.68
CA ASN A 57 -3.98 -8.40 0.65
C ASN A 57 -3.12 -9.00 -0.47
N GLU A 58 -2.99 -8.31 -1.61
CA GLU A 58 -2.19 -8.82 -2.73
C GLU A 58 -0.68 -8.55 -2.56
N PHE A 59 -0.31 -7.65 -1.65
CA PHE A 59 1.08 -7.27 -1.38
C PHE A 59 1.61 -7.72 -0.02
N ALA A 60 0.76 -8.14 0.91
CA ALA A 60 1.09 -8.39 2.31
C ALA A 60 2.36 -9.23 2.52
N ASP A 61 2.54 -10.28 1.73
CA ASP A 61 3.69 -11.19 1.84
C ASP A 61 5.03 -10.54 1.43
N TYR A 62 4.98 -9.48 0.61
CA TYR A 62 6.14 -8.87 -0.03
C TYR A 62 6.52 -7.50 0.56
N ILE A 63 5.74 -6.97 1.49
CA ILE A 63 5.98 -5.65 2.09
C ILE A 63 7.01 -5.79 3.22
N ASP A 64 8.14 -5.10 3.09
CA ASP A 64 9.14 -4.98 4.16
C ASP A 64 8.82 -3.85 5.14
N HIS A 65 8.18 -2.77 4.65
CA HIS A 65 7.85 -1.58 5.43
C HIS A 65 6.46 -1.07 5.09
N PHE A 66 5.61 -0.88 6.10
CA PHE A 66 4.23 -0.43 5.97
C PHE A 66 4.02 0.87 6.74
N ILE A 67 3.41 1.84 6.07
CA ILE A 67 3.04 3.12 6.65
C ILE A 67 1.56 3.42 6.37
N ILE A 68 0.89 4.03 7.34
CA ILE A 68 -0.39 4.72 7.11
C ILE A 68 -0.11 6.20 7.24
N LEU A 69 -0.42 6.94 6.17
CA LEU A 69 -0.37 8.39 6.14
C LEU A 69 -1.80 8.92 6.24
N ASP A 70 -2.07 9.76 7.24
CA ASP A 70 -3.37 10.36 7.45
C ASP A 70 -3.19 11.82 7.93
N HIS A 71 -3.99 12.74 7.40
CA HIS A 71 -3.89 14.19 7.70
C HIS A 71 -2.45 14.75 7.65
N ASN A 72 -1.66 14.34 6.65
CA ASN A 72 -0.24 14.70 6.47
C ASN A 72 0.70 14.22 7.59
N GLN A 73 0.30 13.21 8.37
CA GLN A 73 1.09 12.62 9.44
C GLN A 73 1.20 11.11 9.25
N ILE A 74 2.34 10.54 9.62
CA ILE A 74 2.50 9.09 9.71
C ILE A 74 1.85 8.66 11.03
N VAL A 75 0.73 7.97 10.93
CA VAL A 75 -0.08 7.53 12.08
C VAL A 75 0.20 6.08 12.46
N VAL A 76 0.71 5.30 11.51
CA VAL A 76 1.21 3.94 11.71
C VAL A 76 2.49 3.77 10.89
N GLU A 77 3.51 3.18 11.49
CA GLU A 77 4.76 2.79 10.85
C GLU A 77 5.17 1.43 11.41
N LYS A 78 5.47 0.48 10.52
CA LYS A 78 5.79 -0.90 10.87
C LYS A 78 6.81 -1.46 9.89
N GLU A 79 7.84 -2.11 10.41
CA GLU A 79 8.77 -2.93 9.64
C GLU A 79 8.47 -4.41 9.83
N LYS A 80 8.64 -5.20 8.77
CA LYS A 80 8.42 -6.65 8.80
C LYS A 80 9.45 -7.30 9.72
N ASN A 81 8.97 -7.95 10.77
CA ASN A 81 9.77 -8.76 11.68
C ASN A 81 9.31 -10.23 11.63
N ASN A 82 10.24 -11.16 11.44
CA ASN A 82 9.94 -12.60 11.36
C ASN A 82 9.45 -13.21 12.68
N GLU A 83 9.57 -12.50 13.80
CA GLU A 83 9.14 -12.96 15.13
C GLU A 83 7.64 -12.67 15.39
N ILE A 84 7.02 -11.78 14.62
CA ILE A 84 5.64 -11.33 14.81
C ILE A 84 4.83 -11.66 13.57
N VAL A 85 3.59 -12.10 13.76
CA VAL A 85 2.66 -12.33 12.64
C VAL A 85 2.47 -11.00 11.89
N TRP A 86 2.84 -11.00 10.62
CA TRP A 86 2.80 -9.83 9.75
C TRP A 86 1.44 -9.71 9.06
N ASP A 87 0.46 -9.12 9.76
CA ASP A 87 -0.89 -8.88 9.25
C ASP A 87 -1.14 -7.38 9.05
N ILE A 88 -0.72 -6.88 7.89
CA ILE A 88 -0.89 -5.47 7.51
C ILE A 88 -2.38 -5.12 7.34
N GLN A 89 -3.19 -6.06 6.84
CA GLN A 89 -4.62 -5.81 6.60
C GLN A 89 -5.34 -5.57 7.91
N ALA A 90 -5.08 -6.39 8.94
CA ALA A 90 -5.63 -6.19 10.27
C ALA A 90 -5.18 -4.85 10.88
N GLU A 91 -3.91 -4.45 10.71
CA GLU A 91 -3.40 -3.18 11.23
C GLU A 91 -4.06 -1.97 10.54
N TYR A 92 -4.27 -2.05 9.23
CA TYR A 92 -5.03 -1.06 8.46
C TYR A 92 -6.48 -0.97 8.93
N GLU A 93 -7.17 -2.10 9.03
CA GLU A 93 -8.57 -2.15 9.47
C GLU A 93 -8.74 -1.63 10.90
N LYS A 94 -7.82 -1.98 11.80
CA LYS A 94 -7.81 -1.51 13.18
C LYS A 94 -7.71 0.01 13.28
N TYR A 95 -6.81 0.64 12.51
CA TYR A 95 -6.68 2.09 12.50
C TYR A 95 -7.97 2.77 12.03
N TYR A 96 -8.52 2.35 10.87
CA TYR A 96 -9.72 2.98 10.33
C TYR A 96 -11.01 2.62 11.10
N ALA A 97 -11.06 1.48 11.81
CA ALA A 97 -12.15 1.18 12.74
C ALA A 97 -12.10 2.07 13.98
N PHE A 98 -10.89 2.34 14.50
CA PHE A 98 -10.68 3.29 15.60
C PHE A 98 -11.04 4.72 15.18
N ASP A 99 -10.58 5.17 14.02
CA ASP A 99 -10.87 6.51 13.51
C ASP A 99 -12.37 6.73 13.26
N LYS A 100 -13.08 5.77 12.66
CA LYS A 100 -14.55 5.84 12.52
C LYS A 100 -15.26 6.00 13.87
N SER A 101 -14.78 5.31 14.91
CA SER A 101 -15.33 5.43 16.27
C SER A 101 -15.12 6.84 16.83
N ASN A 102 -14.00 7.48 16.49
CA ASN A 102 -13.69 8.87 16.83
C ASN A 102 -14.56 9.86 16.05
N ILE A 103 -14.83 9.62 14.76
CA ILE A 103 -15.76 10.45 13.96
C ILE A 103 -17.17 10.39 14.57
N TYR A 104 -17.66 9.22 14.96
CA TYR A 104 -18.99 9.12 15.61
C TYR A 104 -19.03 9.84 16.97
N GLN A 105 -17.98 9.74 17.79
CA GLN A 105 -17.87 10.52 19.04
C GLN A 105 -17.90 12.02 18.75
N LYS A 106 -17.11 12.48 17.77
CA LYS A 106 -16.99 13.89 17.38
C LYS A 106 -18.29 14.45 16.79
N ILE A 107 -19.01 13.68 15.98
CA ILE A 107 -20.35 14.05 15.46
C ILE A 107 -21.36 14.11 16.61
N LYS A 108 -21.27 13.18 17.57
CA LYS A 108 -22.18 13.16 18.72
C LYS A 108 -21.98 14.36 19.63
N GLU A 109 -20.73 14.71 19.92
CA GLU A 109 -20.34 15.93 20.66
C GLU A 109 -20.81 17.21 19.94
N MET A 110 -20.72 17.26 18.60
CA MET A 110 -21.22 18.39 17.80
C MET A 110 -22.75 18.44 17.65
N SER A 111 -23.48 17.37 18.00
CA SER A 111 -24.94 17.30 17.93
C SER A 111 -25.64 17.55 19.27
N GLU A 112 -24.86 17.65 20.36
CA GLU A 112 -25.33 17.97 21.71
C GLU A 112 -25.13 19.47 22.08
N GLU A 113 -24.61 20.29 21.15
CA GLU A 113 -24.62 21.77 21.17
C GLU A 113 -25.74 22.35 20.29
#